data_AF-A0A2W4VTL1-F1
#
_entry.id   AF-A0A2W4VTL1-F1
#
_cell.length_a   1.000
_cell.length_b   1.000
_cell.length_c   1.000
_cell.angle_alpha   90.00
_cell.angle_beta   90.00
_cell.angle_gamma   90.00
#
_symmetry.space_group_name_H-M   'P 1'
#
loop_
_entity.id
_entity.type
_entity.pdbx_description
1 polymer ?
#
loop_
_entity_poly.entity_id
_entity_poly.type
_entity_poly.pdbx_seq_one_letter_code
_entity_poly.pdbx_strand_id
1 'polypeptide(L)'
;MPVEHQALFTLTQVEAIEKALTPRTHKLDLRMSLPLLGRGAYLVFMGGPNRRQEDRKLTQSSPAAMHAALSNDVAMGKTLQHNPTVYRMLQRVPNSIMATFQPVQIQAMEAALVPRRHLIDIRLSLPLCGKGAYLVFAAGPNRRGHYRNIQNGNHFTMPAVFASVLIGAGSILGLVYLKGSAVLAKPDPVFDQGPAFYETKVPFKKTQRECLKSGRQWIESKCIDKIHDPTF
;
A
#
# COMPACT_ATOMS: atom_id res chain seq x y z
N MET A 1 -49.25 -14.77 -9.83
CA MET A 1 -47.82 -14.40 -9.90
C MET A 1 -47.61 -13.24 -8.94
N PRO A 2 -46.68 -13.33 -7.97
CA PRO A 2 -46.42 -12.21 -7.07
C PRO A 2 -45.82 -11.04 -7.87
N VAL A 3 -46.37 -9.84 -7.71
CA VAL A 3 -45.82 -8.62 -8.29
C VAL A 3 -44.51 -8.31 -7.55
N GLU A 4 -43.37 -8.41 -8.21
CA GLU A 4 -42.09 -7.98 -7.65
C GLU A 4 -42.15 -6.47 -7.41
N HIS A 5 -42.34 -6.07 -6.16
CA HIS A 5 -42.16 -4.68 -5.76
C HIS A 5 -40.68 -4.31 -5.90
N GLN A 6 -40.35 -3.59 -6.97
CA GLN A 6 -39.02 -3.03 -7.13
C GLN A 6 -38.75 -2.06 -5.96
N ALA A 7 -37.69 -2.31 -5.20
CA ALA A 7 -37.25 -1.44 -4.13
C ALA A 7 -36.68 -0.15 -4.74
N LEU A 8 -37.53 0.86 -4.92
CA LEU A 8 -37.11 2.19 -5.38
C LEU A 8 -36.46 2.93 -4.22
N PHE A 9 -35.24 3.44 -4.44
CA PHE A 9 -34.54 4.30 -3.49
C PHE A 9 -34.86 5.76 -3.83
N THR A 10 -35.03 6.58 -2.80
CA THR A 10 -35.14 8.04 -2.98
C THR A 10 -33.76 8.62 -3.33
N LEU A 11 -33.73 9.79 -3.99
CA LEU A 11 -32.48 10.44 -4.38
C LEU A 11 -31.57 10.71 -3.16
N THR A 12 -32.15 11.14 -2.04
CA THR A 12 -31.43 11.40 -0.79
C THR A 12 -30.85 10.12 -0.17
N GLN A 13 -31.56 9.00 -0.25
CA GLN A 13 -31.04 7.69 0.15
C GLN A 13 -29.85 7.27 -0.73
N VAL A 14 -29.95 7.46 -2.06
CA VAL A 14 -28.88 7.11 -3.00
C VAL A 14 -27.63 7.94 -2.74
N GLU A 15 -27.75 9.26 -2.59
CA GLU A 15 -26.63 10.15 -2.30
C GLU A 15 -25.95 9.79 -0.96
N ALA A 16 -26.76 9.46 0.06
CA ALA A 16 -26.23 9.04 1.35
C ALA A 16 -25.50 7.68 1.28
N ILE A 17 -26.03 6.73 0.50
CA ILE A 17 -25.37 5.44 0.22
C ILE A 17 -24.04 5.69 -0.50
N GLU A 18 -24.04 6.52 -1.55
CA GLU A 18 -22.83 6.84 -2.30
C GLU A 18 -21.76 7.44 -1.37
N LYS A 19 -22.12 8.43 -0.56
CA LYS A 19 -21.23 9.03 0.43
C LYS A 19 -20.73 8.03 1.48
N ALA A 20 -21.57 7.08 1.89
CA ALA A 20 -21.21 6.03 2.86
C ALA A 20 -20.26 4.97 2.26
N LEU A 21 -20.43 4.67 0.96
CA LEU A 21 -19.62 3.72 0.20
C LEU A 21 -18.30 4.32 -0.30
N THR A 22 -18.26 5.64 -0.53
CA THR A 22 -17.05 6.33 -0.97
C THR A 22 -15.99 6.17 0.13
N PRO A 23 -14.90 5.44 -0.13
CA PRO A 23 -13.88 5.25 0.88
C PRO A 23 -13.29 6.62 1.20
N ARG A 24 -13.31 7.03 2.48
CA ARG A 24 -12.48 8.15 2.94
C ARG A 24 -11.04 7.74 2.66
N THR A 25 -10.48 8.34 1.62
CA THR A 25 -9.28 7.85 0.95
C THR A 25 -8.13 7.80 1.94
N HIS A 26 -7.44 6.66 1.96
CA HIS A 26 -6.09 6.64 2.49
C HIS A 26 -5.24 7.55 1.60
N LYS A 27 -4.26 8.27 2.17
CA LYS A 27 -3.38 9.15 1.38
C LYS A 27 -2.71 8.41 0.23
N LEU A 28 -2.56 7.08 0.38
CA LEU A 28 -2.15 6.16 -0.65
C LEU A 28 -3.18 5.01 -0.77
N ASP A 29 -3.88 4.94 -1.89
CA ASP A 29 -4.74 3.81 -2.29
C ASP A 29 -4.25 3.34 -3.67
N LEU A 30 -3.44 2.28 -3.68
CA LEU A 30 -2.94 1.65 -4.89
C LEU A 30 -3.78 0.41 -5.17
N ARG A 31 -4.55 0.44 -6.25
CA ARG A 31 -5.35 -0.69 -6.70
C ARG A 31 -4.80 -1.18 -8.02
N MET A 32 -4.35 -2.43 -8.02
CA MET A 32 -3.82 -3.08 -9.19
C MET A 32 -4.67 -4.31 -9.49
N SER A 33 -5.23 -4.38 -10.69
CA SER A 33 -5.91 -5.59 -11.19
C SER A 33 -4.95 -6.39 -12.05
N LEU A 34 -4.72 -7.65 -11.69
CA LEU A 34 -3.93 -8.62 -12.44
C LEU A 34 -4.90 -9.60 -13.13
N PRO A 35 -5.13 -9.52 -14.45
CA PRO A 35 -5.74 -10.62 -15.18
C PRO A 35 -4.83 -11.85 -15.14
N LEU A 36 -5.34 -12.95 -14.59
CA LEU A 36 -4.70 -14.27 -14.53
C LEU A 36 -5.56 -15.26 -15.32
N LEU A 37 -5.23 -15.51 -16.60
CA LEU A 37 -5.79 -16.62 -17.40
C LEU A 37 -7.32 -16.79 -17.26
N GLY A 38 -8.09 -15.71 -17.43
CA GLY A 38 -9.57 -15.72 -17.32
C GLY A 38 -10.14 -15.56 -15.90
N ARG A 39 -9.28 -15.47 -14.87
CA ARG A 39 -9.62 -15.11 -13.49
C ARG A 39 -9.03 -13.73 -13.18
N GLY A 40 -9.78 -12.89 -12.47
CA GLY A 40 -9.24 -11.60 -12.03
C GLY A 40 -8.58 -11.78 -10.66
N ALA A 41 -7.32 -11.37 -10.54
CA ALA A 41 -6.71 -11.07 -9.26
C ALA A 41 -6.73 -9.55 -9.04
N TYR A 42 -6.93 -9.15 -7.81
CA TYR A 42 -6.89 -7.76 -7.37
C TYR A 42 -5.94 -7.67 -6.20
N LEU A 43 -4.98 -6.76 -6.33
CA LEU A 43 -4.12 -6.33 -5.25
C LEU A 43 -4.56 -4.92 -4.87
N VAL A 44 -4.98 -4.76 -3.62
CA VAL A 44 -5.27 -3.45 -3.05
C VAL A 44 -4.26 -3.21 -1.94
N PHE A 45 -3.44 -2.19 -2.13
CA PHE A 45 -2.50 -1.70 -1.15
C PHE A 45 -2.99 -0.35 -0.62
N MET A 46 -3.33 -0.33 0.67
CA MET A 46 -3.71 0.89 1.37
C MET A 46 -2.60 1.29 2.34
N GLY A 47 -2.09 2.51 2.20
CA GLY A 47 -1.04 3.07 3.03
C GLY A 47 -1.42 4.43 3.60
N GLY A 48 -1.30 4.59 4.93
CA GLY A 48 -1.50 5.88 5.59
C GLY A 48 -2.04 5.74 7.01
N PRO A 49 -1.98 6.82 7.81
CA PRO A 49 -2.56 6.83 9.15
C PRO A 49 -4.05 6.49 9.08
N ASN A 50 -4.49 5.60 9.97
CA ASN A 50 -5.87 5.17 10.04
C ASN A 50 -6.74 6.28 10.67
N ARG A 51 -7.05 7.32 9.91
CA ARG A 51 -7.92 8.44 10.34
C ARG A 51 -9.32 8.00 10.79
N ARG A 52 -9.72 6.74 10.54
CA ARG A 52 -11.00 6.19 11.01
C ARG A 52 -11.13 6.19 12.54
N GLN A 53 -10.03 6.21 13.29
CA GLN A 53 -10.10 6.29 14.75
C GLN A 53 -10.34 7.70 15.28
N GLU A 54 -9.85 8.73 14.60
CA GLU A 54 -9.99 10.13 15.05
C GLU A 54 -11.42 10.65 14.86
N ASP A 55 -11.99 10.47 13.66
CA ASP A 55 -13.36 10.92 13.38
C ASP A 55 -14.41 10.20 14.26
N ARG A 56 -14.12 8.95 14.64
CA ARG A 56 -15.04 8.15 15.48
C ARG A 56 -15.17 8.70 16.90
N LYS A 57 -14.16 9.42 17.41
CA LYS A 57 -14.28 10.13 18.70
C LYS A 57 -15.19 11.35 18.62
N LEU A 58 -15.32 11.97 17.45
CA LEU A 58 -16.12 13.19 17.25
C LEU A 58 -17.60 12.92 16.97
N THR A 59 -17.97 11.75 16.43
CA THR A 59 -19.36 11.43 16.04
C THR A 59 -19.96 10.24 16.80
N GLN A 60 -19.43 9.87 17.97
CA GLN A 60 -20.04 8.82 18.79
C GLN A 60 -21.25 9.35 19.57
N SER A 61 -22.41 9.37 18.91
CA SER A 61 -23.67 9.15 19.64
C SER A 61 -23.54 7.80 20.36
N SER A 62 -23.84 7.76 21.67
CA SER A 62 -23.70 6.56 22.51
C SER A 62 -24.24 5.31 21.81
N PRO A 63 -23.50 4.18 21.78
CA PRO A 63 -23.97 2.92 21.23
C PRO A 63 -25.37 2.52 21.74
N ALA A 64 -25.70 2.90 22.98
CA ALA A 64 -27.00 2.68 23.59
C ALA A 64 -28.13 3.43 22.87
N ALA A 65 -27.90 4.66 22.41
CA ALA A 65 -28.90 5.45 21.69
C ALA A 65 -29.18 4.87 20.28
N MET A 66 -28.15 4.34 19.63
CA MET A 66 -28.30 3.68 18.32
C MET A 66 -29.00 2.33 18.46
N HIS A 67 -28.68 1.55 19.49
CA HIS A 67 -29.40 0.32 19.80
C HIS A 67 -30.85 0.59 20.17
N ALA A 68 -31.15 1.63 20.95
CA ALA A 68 -32.53 2.01 21.29
C ALA A 68 -33.35 2.44 20.07
N ALA A 69 -32.74 3.21 19.15
CA ALA A 69 -33.40 3.60 17.90
C ALA A 69 -33.67 2.39 16.97
N LEU A 70 -32.79 1.38 16.99
CA LEU A 70 -32.94 0.16 16.19
C LEU A 70 -33.78 -0.93 16.88
N SER A 71 -33.91 -0.92 18.21
CA SER A 71 -34.64 -1.94 18.98
C SER A 71 -36.15 -1.74 18.97
N ASN A 72 -36.62 -0.52 18.69
CA ASN A 72 -38.04 -0.25 18.58
C ASN A 72 -38.67 -0.91 17.33
N ASP A 73 -37.86 -1.24 16.32
CA ASP A 73 -38.25 -2.09 15.19
C ASP A 73 -37.56 -3.45 15.28
N VAL A 74 -38.14 -4.33 16.10
CA VAL A 74 -37.66 -5.72 16.37
C VAL A 74 -37.42 -6.52 15.07
N ALA A 75 -38.12 -6.19 13.97
CA ALA A 75 -37.92 -6.80 12.66
C ALA A 75 -36.59 -6.37 12.00
N MET A 76 -36.18 -5.11 12.17
CA MET A 76 -34.99 -4.54 11.54
C MET A 76 -33.71 -4.95 12.27
N GLY A 77 -33.77 -5.16 13.59
CA GLY A 77 -32.64 -5.67 14.37
C GLY A 77 -32.20 -7.09 13.96
N LYS A 78 -33.13 -7.95 13.55
CA LYS A 78 -32.84 -9.33 13.12
C LYS A 78 -32.23 -9.41 11.71
N THR A 79 -32.65 -8.55 10.78
CA THR A 79 -32.14 -8.55 9.40
C THR A 79 -30.70 -8.02 9.35
N LEU A 80 -30.44 -6.90 10.02
CA LEU A 80 -29.11 -6.26 10.06
C LEU A 80 -28.01 -7.13 10.69
N GLN A 81 -28.39 -8.13 11.49
CA GLN A 81 -27.44 -9.06 12.11
C GLN A 81 -26.79 -10.01 11.09
N HIS A 82 -27.41 -10.20 9.91
CA HIS A 82 -26.98 -11.20 8.94
C HIS A 82 -25.82 -10.75 8.05
N ASN A 83 -25.64 -9.44 7.82
CA ASN A 83 -24.54 -8.91 7.01
C ASN A 83 -23.80 -7.73 7.70
N PRO A 84 -22.62 -7.98 8.31
CA PRO A 84 -21.87 -6.94 9.01
C PRO A 84 -21.38 -5.82 8.09
N THR A 85 -21.34 -6.04 6.77
CA THR A 85 -20.92 -5.02 5.80
C THR A 85 -22.00 -3.96 5.62
N VAL A 86 -23.25 -4.37 5.45
CA VAL A 86 -24.40 -3.46 5.32
C VAL A 86 -24.59 -2.68 6.60
N TYR A 87 -24.51 -3.34 7.75
CA TYR A 87 -24.57 -2.69 9.05
C TYR A 87 -23.52 -1.57 9.19
N ARG A 88 -22.24 -1.85 8.88
CA ARG A 88 -21.16 -0.85 8.92
C ARG A 88 -21.34 0.29 7.92
N MET A 89 -21.99 0.04 6.77
CA MET A 89 -22.32 1.07 5.80
C MET A 89 -23.44 1.97 6.33
N LEU A 90 -24.53 1.39 6.84
CA LEU A 90 -25.66 2.13 7.39
C LEU A 90 -25.27 2.98 8.60
N GLN A 91 -24.31 2.53 9.42
CA GLN A 91 -23.73 3.34 10.50
C GLN A 91 -23.06 4.65 10.03
N ARG A 92 -22.76 4.79 8.73
CA ARG A 92 -22.19 6.02 8.15
C ARG A 92 -23.24 6.92 7.53
N VAL A 93 -24.46 6.40 7.34
CA VAL A 93 -25.61 7.16 6.84
C VAL A 93 -26.16 7.96 8.03
N PRO A 94 -26.53 9.25 7.85
CA PRO A 94 -27.18 10.01 8.90
C PRO A 94 -28.43 9.28 9.42
N ASN A 95 -28.62 9.25 10.75
CA ASN A 95 -29.72 8.51 11.39
C ASN A 95 -31.10 8.89 10.82
N SER A 96 -31.31 10.16 10.46
CA SER A 96 -32.54 10.65 9.84
C SER A 96 -32.84 9.97 8.50
N ILE A 97 -31.83 9.71 7.68
CA ILE A 97 -31.97 9.02 6.39
C ILE A 97 -32.03 7.51 6.64
N MET A 98 -31.26 6.98 7.59
CA MET A 98 -31.26 5.56 7.94
C MET A 98 -32.67 5.06 8.35
N ALA A 99 -33.41 5.87 9.11
CA ALA A 99 -34.78 5.55 9.53
C ALA A 99 -35.79 5.50 8.37
N THR A 100 -35.46 6.06 7.20
CA THR A 100 -36.34 6.03 6.02
C THR A 100 -36.20 4.76 5.18
N PHE A 101 -35.21 3.91 5.47
CA PHE A 101 -35.01 2.68 4.71
C PHE A 101 -36.06 1.64 5.06
N GLN A 102 -36.76 1.17 4.02
CA GLN A 102 -37.68 0.06 4.11
C GLN A 102 -36.91 -1.25 4.29
N PRO A 103 -37.48 -2.26 4.98
CA PRO A 103 -36.85 -3.58 5.12
C PRO A 103 -36.45 -4.22 3.78
N VAL A 104 -37.28 -4.07 2.73
CA VAL A 104 -36.97 -4.59 1.39
C VAL A 104 -35.77 -3.90 0.74
N GLN A 105 -35.57 -2.60 1.01
CA GLN A 105 -34.40 -1.86 0.54
C GLN A 105 -33.14 -2.34 1.27
N ILE A 106 -33.23 -2.60 2.58
CA ILE A 106 -32.13 -3.17 3.38
C ILE A 106 -31.75 -4.54 2.86
N GLN A 107 -32.72 -5.41 2.60
CA GLN A 107 -32.48 -6.73 2.02
C GLN A 107 -31.86 -6.64 0.62
N ALA A 108 -32.30 -5.68 -0.21
CA ALA A 108 -31.71 -5.43 -1.52
C ALA A 108 -30.24 -4.95 -1.38
N MET A 109 -29.94 -4.08 -0.42
CA MET A 109 -28.57 -3.69 -0.10
C MET A 109 -27.74 -4.87 0.38
N GLU A 110 -28.29 -5.74 1.23
CA GLU A 110 -27.64 -6.96 1.68
C GLU A 110 -27.29 -7.87 0.51
N ALA A 111 -28.25 -8.13 -0.38
CA ALA A 111 -28.07 -8.92 -1.60
C ALA A 111 -27.00 -8.31 -2.53
N ALA A 112 -27.00 -6.98 -2.70
CA ALA A 112 -26.05 -6.27 -3.54
C ALA A 112 -24.63 -6.24 -2.94
N LEU A 113 -24.53 -6.16 -1.61
CA LEU A 113 -23.28 -6.09 -0.85
C LEU A 113 -22.84 -7.45 -0.31
N VAL A 114 -23.53 -8.56 -0.64
CA VAL A 114 -23.04 -9.90 -0.32
C VAL A 114 -21.63 -10.01 -0.89
N PRO A 115 -20.62 -10.26 -0.03
CA PRO A 115 -19.26 -10.41 -0.50
C PRO A 115 -19.25 -11.60 -1.45
N ARG A 116 -19.08 -11.31 -2.75
CA ARG A 116 -18.86 -12.36 -3.74
C ARG A 116 -17.57 -13.04 -3.32
N ARG A 117 -17.69 -14.28 -2.83
CA ARG A 117 -16.56 -15.05 -2.33
C ARG A 117 -15.55 -15.18 -3.47
N HIS A 118 -14.41 -14.52 -3.31
CA HIS A 118 -13.24 -14.86 -4.09
C HIS A 118 -12.78 -16.23 -3.63
N LEU A 119 -12.27 -17.05 -4.56
CA LEU A 119 -11.73 -18.36 -4.20
C LEU A 119 -10.55 -18.18 -3.22
N ILE A 120 -9.83 -17.08 -3.39
CA ILE A 120 -8.70 -16.66 -2.57
C ILE A 120 -8.99 -15.23 -2.10
N ASP A 121 -9.08 -15.00 -0.80
CA ASP A 121 -9.17 -13.67 -0.17
C ASP A 121 -8.17 -13.63 0.99
N ILE A 122 -6.94 -13.21 0.67
CA ILE A 122 -5.85 -13.06 1.64
C ILE A 122 -5.77 -11.60 2.04
N ARG A 123 -5.84 -11.36 3.34
CA ARG A 123 -5.77 -10.01 3.92
C ARG A 123 -4.63 -10.00 4.93
N LEU A 124 -3.59 -9.24 4.62
CA LEU A 124 -2.38 -9.16 5.42
C LEU A 124 -2.21 -7.73 5.95
N SER A 125 -2.15 -7.59 7.27
CA SER A 125 -1.75 -6.35 7.93
C SER A 125 -0.26 -6.41 8.27
N LEU A 126 0.55 -5.59 7.63
CA LEU A 126 1.99 -5.50 7.86
C LEU A 126 2.31 -4.25 8.69
N PRO A 127 2.93 -4.38 9.88
CA PRO A 127 3.41 -3.23 10.62
C PRO A 127 4.72 -2.71 9.98
N LEU A 128 4.64 -1.66 9.16
CA LEU A 128 5.82 -1.06 8.51
C LEU A 128 6.20 0.26 9.19
N CYS A 129 7.27 0.27 9.97
CA CYS A 129 7.86 1.48 10.57
C CYS A 129 6.85 2.38 11.32
N GLY A 130 5.98 1.78 12.16
CA GLY A 130 4.96 2.51 12.94
C GLY A 130 3.74 2.96 12.12
N LYS A 131 3.69 2.67 10.81
CA LYS A 131 2.54 2.89 9.94
C LYS A 131 2.02 1.53 9.49
N GLY A 132 0.79 1.19 9.85
CA GLY A 132 0.17 -0.05 9.38
C GLY A 132 0.00 0.00 7.85
N ALA A 133 0.51 -1.02 7.16
CA ALA A 133 0.20 -1.29 5.76
C ALA A 133 -0.84 -2.41 5.69
N TYR A 134 -1.79 -2.30 4.78
CA TYR A 134 -2.81 -3.31 4.59
C TYR A 134 -2.80 -3.78 3.14
N LEU A 135 -2.48 -5.05 2.96
CA LEU A 135 -2.44 -5.74 1.68
C LEU A 135 -3.65 -6.66 1.59
N VAL A 136 -4.46 -6.45 0.57
CA VAL A 136 -5.55 -7.37 0.21
C VAL A 136 -5.21 -7.99 -1.13
N PHE A 137 -5.12 -9.31 -1.14
CA PHE A 137 -5.01 -10.11 -2.34
C PHE A 137 -6.28 -10.93 -2.49
N ALA A 138 -7.09 -10.57 -3.48
CA ALA A 138 -8.32 -11.29 -3.80
C ALA A 138 -8.21 -11.87 -5.22
N ALA A 139 -8.37 -13.19 -5.38
CA ALA A 139 -8.36 -13.84 -6.67
C ALA A 139 -9.58 -14.75 -6.87
N GLY A 140 -10.23 -14.63 -8.04
CA GLY A 140 -11.37 -15.45 -8.40
C GLY A 140 -12.00 -15.07 -9.73
N PRO A 141 -13.05 -15.81 -10.16
CA PRO A 141 -13.78 -15.49 -11.38
C PRO A 141 -14.32 -14.06 -11.35
N ASN A 142 -13.82 -13.20 -12.25
CA ASN A 142 -14.23 -11.81 -12.30
C ASN A 142 -15.52 -11.66 -13.10
N ARG A 143 -16.67 -11.87 -12.46
CA ARG A 143 -17.98 -11.75 -13.12
C ARG A 143 -18.33 -10.33 -13.58
N ARG A 144 -17.60 -9.29 -13.16
CA ARG A 144 -17.82 -7.90 -13.63
C ARG A 144 -16.95 -7.53 -14.84
N GLY A 145 -15.85 -8.26 -15.06
CA GLY A 145 -14.85 -7.94 -16.07
C GLY A 145 -15.21 -8.38 -17.48
N HIS A 146 -16.26 -9.20 -17.66
CA HIS A 146 -16.55 -9.80 -18.96
C HIS A 146 -16.78 -8.74 -20.06
N TYR A 147 -17.41 -7.61 -19.72
CA TYR A 147 -17.66 -6.51 -20.66
C TYR A 147 -16.48 -5.53 -20.79
N ARG A 148 -15.65 -5.38 -19.75
CA ARG A 148 -14.55 -4.40 -19.76
C ARG A 148 -13.28 -4.92 -20.44
N ASN A 149 -13.12 -6.24 -20.50
CA ASN A 149 -11.95 -6.90 -21.10
C ASN A 149 -12.00 -6.92 -22.65
N ILE A 150 -13.19 -6.76 -23.24
CA ILE A 150 -13.36 -6.78 -24.71
C ILE A 150 -13.00 -5.41 -25.34
N GLN A 151 -13.06 -4.31 -24.56
CA GLN A 151 -12.99 -2.96 -25.14
C GLN A 151 -11.64 -2.24 -25.04
N ASN A 152 -10.75 -2.52 -24.07
CA ASN A 152 -9.62 -1.59 -23.79
C ASN A 152 -8.28 -2.22 -23.37
N GLY A 153 -8.07 -3.53 -23.51
CA GLY A 153 -6.83 -4.17 -23.05
C GLY A 153 -5.78 -4.36 -24.14
N ASN A 154 -4.74 -3.51 -24.20
CA ASN A 154 -3.53 -3.86 -24.95
C ASN A 154 -2.87 -5.06 -24.24
N HIS A 155 -2.94 -6.24 -24.86
CA HIS A 155 -2.50 -7.53 -24.30
C HIS A 155 -1.03 -7.52 -23.83
N PHE A 156 -0.21 -6.57 -24.28
CA PHE A 156 1.18 -6.41 -23.88
C PHE A 156 1.41 -5.74 -22.52
N THR A 157 0.44 -4.97 -22.00
CA THR A 157 0.64 -4.17 -20.79
C THR A 157 0.91 -5.04 -19.56
N MET A 158 0.17 -6.14 -19.43
CA MET A 158 0.28 -7.02 -18.25
C MET A 158 1.56 -7.84 -18.23
N PRO A 159 1.99 -8.51 -19.32
CA PRO A 159 3.29 -9.15 -19.40
C PRO A 159 4.45 -8.19 -19.07
N ALA A 160 4.39 -6.94 -19.57
CA ALA A 160 5.42 -5.94 -19.30
C ALA A 160 5.50 -5.56 -17.82
N VAL A 161 4.35 -5.32 -17.16
CA VAL A 161 4.32 -5.01 -15.72
C VAL A 161 4.85 -6.19 -14.90
N PHE A 162 4.42 -7.42 -15.18
CA PHE A 162 4.93 -8.60 -14.48
C PHE A 162 6.43 -8.80 -14.68
N ALA A 163 6.92 -8.67 -15.92
CA ALA A 163 8.35 -8.76 -16.20
C ALA A 163 9.13 -7.71 -15.41
N SER A 164 8.65 -6.46 -15.36
CA SER A 164 9.30 -5.40 -14.59
C SER A 164 9.36 -5.69 -13.08
N VAL A 165 8.28 -6.23 -12.50
CA VAL A 165 8.24 -6.63 -11.09
C VAL A 165 9.19 -7.79 -10.80
N LEU A 166 9.25 -8.80 -11.67
CA LEU A 166 10.16 -9.94 -11.51
C LEU A 166 11.63 -9.51 -11.64
N ILE A 167 11.96 -8.66 -12.60
CA ILE A 167 13.31 -8.10 -12.75
C ILE A 167 13.68 -7.26 -11.52
N GLY A 168 12.77 -6.42 -11.03
CA GLY A 168 12.96 -5.61 -9.83
C GLY A 168 13.15 -6.46 -8.56
N ALA A 169 12.33 -7.48 -8.36
CA ALA A 169 12.47 -8.38 -7.22
C ALA A 169 13.77 -9.20 -7.30
N GLY A 170 14.10 -9.69 -8.49
CA GLY A 170 15.34 -10.44 -8.74
C GLY A 170 16.59 -9.60 -8.50
N SER A 171 16.60 -8.33 -8.93
CA SER A 171 17.73 -7.44 -8.69
C SER A 171 17.92 -7.12 -7.20
N ILE A 172 16.83 -6.84 -6.47
CA ILE A 172 16.89 -6.62 -5.01
C ILE A 172 17.43 -7.87 -4.29
N LEU A 173 16.90 -9.05 -4.61
CA LEU A 173 17.39 -10.32 -4.03
C LEU A 173 18.86 -10.57 -4.37
N GLY A 174 19.27 -10.30 -5.61
CA GLY A 174 20.66 -10.40 -6.05
C GLY A 174 21.60 -9.49 -5.27
N LEU A 175 21.21 -8.23 -5.03
CA LEU A 175 22.00 -7.28 -4.24
C LEU A 175 22.10 -7.70 -2.77
N VAL A 176 21.02 -8.19 -2.16
CA VAL A 176 21.03 -8.71 -0.79
C VAL A 176 21.95 -9.93 -0.69
N TYR A 177 21.89 -10.84 -1.66
CA TYR A 177 22.75 -12.00 -1.73
C TYR A 177 24.23 -11.61 -1.90
N LEU A 178 24.53 -10.67 -2.80
CA LEU A 178 25.89 -10.17 -3.03
C LEU A 178 26.47 -9.53 -1.76
N LYS A 179 25.69 -8.72 -1.04
CA LYS A 179 26.14 -8.10 0.22
C LYS A 179 26.53 -9.13 1.28
N GLY A 180 25.87 -10.29 1.31
CA GLY A 180 26.21 -11.39 2.21
C GLY A 180 27.30 -12.32 1.68
N SER A 181 27.74 -12.14 0.42
CA SER A 181 28.68 -13.05 -0.23
C SER A 181 30.12 -12.79 0.21
N ALA A 182 30.89 -13.87 0.37
CA ALA A 182 32.31 -13.79 0.65
C ALA A 182 33.11 -13.10 -0.47
N VAL A 183 32.52 -12.95 -1.66
CA VAL A 183 33.13 -12.26 -2.81
C VAL A 183 33.29 -10.76 -2.54
N LEU A 184 32.32 -10.12 -1.89
CA LEU A 184 32.43 -8.72 -1.47
C LEU A 184 33.07 -8.54 -0.10
N ALA A 185 33.11 -9.61 0.72
CA ALA A 185 33.74 -9.56 2.04
C ALA A 185 35.26 -9.73 2.00
N LYS A 186 35.82 -10.23 0.89
CA LYS A 186 37.27 -10.25 0.71
C LYS A 186 37.74 -8.80 0.49
N PRO A 187 38.63 -8.28 1.34
CA PRO A 187 39.28 -7.01 1.06
C PRO A 187 39.96 -7.11 -0.32
N ASP A 188 39.86 -6.05 -1.11
CA ASP A 188 40.55 -6.00 -2.39
C ASP A 188 42.06 -6.16 -2.08
N PRO A 189 42.75 -7.14 -2.71
CA PRO A 189 44.16 -7.43 -2.43
C PRO A 189 45.08 -6.22 -2.62
N VAL A 190 44.63 -5.18 -3.33
CA VAL A 190 45.31 -3.89 -3.43
C VAL A 190 45.49 -3.23 -2.05
N PHE A 191 44.54 -3.39 -1.12
CA PHE A 191 44.61 -2.81 0.22
C PHE A 191 45.26 -3.73 1.26
N ASP A 192 45.40 -5.03 0.96
CA ASP A 192 46.07 -6.00 1.86
C ASP A 192 47.61 -5.91 1.82
N GLN A 193 48.20 -5.24 0.81
CA GLN A 193 49.66 -5.06 0.72
C GLN A 193 50.22 -4.03 1.72
N GLY A 194 49.43 -3.62 2.71
CA GLY A 194 49.77 -2.56 3.63
C GLY A 194 49.72 -1.19 2.94
N PRO A 195 49.99 -0.11 3.68
CA PRO A 195 50.01 1.23 3.13
C PRO A 195 51.17 1.41 2.14
N ALA A 196 51.02 0.93 0.92
CA ALA A 196 51.78 1.39 -0.23
C ALA A 196 51.30 2.79 -0.60
N PHE A 197 51.50 3.75 0.32
CA PHE A 197 51.29 5.16 0.01
C PHE A 197 52.33 5.53 -1.04
N TYR A 198 51.88 5.72 -2.27
CA TYR A 198 52.73 6.24 -3.33
C TYR A 198 53.09 7.68 -2.98
N GLU A 199 54.39 7.93 -2.84
CA GLU A 199 54.91 9.25 -2.50
C GLU A 199 54.49 10.26 -3.59
N THR A 200 53.51 11.09 -3.27
CA THR A 200 52.99 12.06 -4.22
C THR A 200 53.66 13.40 -3.97
N LYS A 201 54.38 13.91 -4.98
CA LYS A 201 55.03 15.22 -4.92
C LYS A 201 53.98 16.32 -5.04
N VAL A 202 53.92 17.22 -4.07
CA VAL A 202 52.99 18.37 -4.09
C VAL A 202 53.63 19.53 -4.89
N PRO A 203 53.18 19.83 -6.12
CA PRO A 203 53.91 20.73 -7.02
C PRO A 203 53.83 22.21 -6.62
N PHE A 204 52.83 22.61 -5.84
CA PHE A 204 52.56 24.01 -5.48
C PHE A 204 53.21 24.45 -4.16
N LYS A 205 53.82 23.55 -3.39
CA LYS A 205 54.50 23.87 -2.12
C LYS A 205 56.00 23.94 -2.33
N LYS A 206 56.51 25.17 -2.50
CA LYS A 206 57.91 25.42 -2.86
C LYS A 206 58.85 25.51 -1.65
N THR A 207 58.30 25.73 -0.45
CA THR A 207 59.10 25.94 0.76
C THR A 207 58.81 24.87 1.82
N GLN A 208 59.85 24.48 2.57
CA GLN A 208 59.74 23.53 3.68
C GLN A 208 58.71 23.98 4.72
N ARG A 209 58.67 25.29 5.01
CA ARG A 209 57.73 25.87 5.98
C ARG A 209 56.28 25.65 5.58
N GLU A 210 55.93 25.86 4.31
CA GLU A 210 54.56 25.63 3.83
C GLU A 210 54.19 24.14 3.81
N CYS A 211 55.16 23.26 3.54
CA CYS A 211 54.96 21.81 3.58
C CYS A 211 54.62 21.33 4.99
N LEU A 212 55.47 21.68 5.96
CA LEU A 212 55.29 21.28 7.37
C LEU A 212 54.02 21.89 7.97
N LYS A 213 53.67 23.13 7.63
CA LYS A 213 52.41 23.77 8.07
C LYS A 213 51.16 23.01 7.61
N SER A 214 51.27 22.22 6.53
CA SER A 214 50.18 21.40 6.00
C SER A 214 50.14 19.97 6.54
N GLY A 215 50.99 19.63 7.51
CA GLY A 215 51.07 18.27 8.09
C GLY A 215 51.78 17.24 7.21
N ARG A 216 52.56 17.69 6.22
CA ARG A 216 53.27 16.82 5.25
C ARG A 216 54.75 16.71 5.57
N GLN A 217 55.43 15.74 4.95
CA GLN A 217 56.86 15.49 5.15
C GLN A 217 57.70 16.21 4.08
N TRP A 218 58.80 16.84 4.49
CA TRP A 218 59.78 17.44 3.59
C TRP A 218 61.00 16.53 3.49
N ILE A 219 61.19 15.87 2.35
CA ILE A 219 62.23 14.87 2.11
C ILE A 219 62.94 15.27 0.81
N GLU A 220 64.28 15.29 0.82
CA GLU A 220 65.10 15.59 -0.38
C GLU A 220 64.68 16.86 -1.16
N SER A 221 64.39 17.95 -0.44
CA SER A 221 63.93 19.21 -1.05
C SER A 221 62.59 19.12 -1.79
N LYS A 222 61.75 18.12 -1.45
CA LYS A 222 60.40 17.93 -1.99
C LYS A 222 59.40 17.82 -0.83
N CYS A 223 58.21 18.36 -1.04
CA CYS A 223 57.08 18.11 -0.14
C CYS A 223 56.34 16.85 -0.58
N ILE A 224 56.33 15.83 0.28
CA ILE A 224 55.72 14.52 0.03
C ILE A 224 54.42 14.41 0.82
N ASP A 225 53.35 14.06 0.12
CA ASP A 225 52.06 13.70 0.70
C ASP A 225 51.95 12.16 0.77
N LYS A 226 51.66 11.64 1.97
CA LYS A 226 51.42 10.21 2.24
C LYS A 226 49.95 9.91 2.54
N ILE A 227 49.07 10.92 2.46
CA ILE A 227 47.68 10.80 2.90
C ILE A 227 46.74 10.57 1.70
N HIS A 228 47.23 10.66 0.47
CA HIS A 228 46.37 10.55 -0.71
C HIS A 228 46.18 9.10 -1.15
N ASP A 229 44.92 8.78 -1.45
CA ASP A 229 44.52 7.54 -2.09
C ASP A 229 45.04 7.55 -3.53
N PRO A 230 45.74 6.51 -4.01
CA PRO A 230 46.23 6.43 -5.39
C PRO A 230 45.10 6.39 -6.44
N THR A 231 43.84 6.22 -6.04
CA THR A 231 42.67 6.20 -6.94
C THR A 231 41.99 7.56 -7.11
N PHE A 232 42.50 8.63 -6.48
CA PHE A 232 41.99 9.99 -6.64
C PHE A 232 42.56 10.68 -7.89
#